data_AF-A0A661W7V6-F1
#
_entry.id   AF-A0A661W7V6-F1
#
_cell.length_a   1.000
_cell.length_b   1.000
_cell.length_c   1.000
_cell.angle_alpha   90.00
_cell.angle_beta   90.00
_cell.angle_gamma   90.00
#
_symmetry.space_group_name_H-M   'P 1'
#
loop_
_entity.id
_entity.type
_entity.pdbx_description
1 polymer ?
#
loop_
_entity_poly.entity_id
_entity_poly.type
_entity_poly.pdbx_seq_one_letter_code
_entity_poly.pdbx_strand_id
1 'polypeptide(L)'
;MERDPELSSQSLVCTGCGCLCDDIEAEFEGSCVVSIGNACAKGATYLRSAYDPGRRARSLVRGREVPIDEAVEEAARLLSKASRPVVFGLDDSTIEAQVAGIELARKLGAVIDDASSFSFGSLIEGIVGGELPTCPLAEVRDNADLLVYWGSDPPHTHPRHISKFTYYAYTDWDPAGWYPRVTLSCVDVRETELCSMARKNFKVRPGSDRDFIRAVIGEAQDETGQAAAFLETVKQSKFCALFPGAGLVCSLGDDLACFKQMVHVLGQSTRVTVVPMIAESNMLGFNRSLHEQCGHVNQVSFASGVSRSTEYSFLAQVRNRTPDCVLVVGADPFSALPQSLLKNLQGTALICLNPFVTATTMVAEVVIPTAVPGLEQGGSVMRMDGERLALANPAEGRYPTDVTILERITKRIA
;
A
#
# COMPACT_ATOMS: atom_id res chain seq x y z
N MET A 1 -13.98 13.19 -45.57
CA MET A 1 -13.16 12.06 -45.12
C MET A 1 -12.74 12.38 -43.70
N GLU A 2 -13.61 12.09 -42.74
CA GLU A 2 -13.23 12.10 -41.33
C GLU A 2 -12.17 11.00 -41.18
N ARG A 3 -10.98 11.36 -40.69
CA ARG A 3 -9.95 10.38 -40.38
C ARG A 3 -10.49 9.54 -39.24
N ASP A 4 -10.48 8.21 -39.38
CA ASP A 4 -10.67 7.32 -38.24
C ASP A 4 -9.74 7.77 -37.11
N PRO A 5 -10.24 7.89 -35.88
CA PRO A 5 -9.43 8.35 -34.76
C PRO A 5 -8.24 7.40 -34.58
N GLU A 6 -7.03 7.96 -34.52
CA GLU A 6 -5.80 7.18 -34.39
C GLU A 6 -5.81 6.42 -33.06
N LEU A 7 -6.01 5.10 -33.15
CA LEU A 7 -5.86 4.19 -32.02
C LEU A 7 -4.37 4.03 -31.71
N SER A 8 -4.02 4.16 -30.43
CA SER A 8 -2.67 3.87 -29.94
C SER A 8 -2.72 2.81 -28.85
N SER A 9 -1.71 1.95 -28.81
CA SER A 9 -1.59 0.87 -27.80
C SER A 9 -0.35 1.10 -26.94
N GLN A 10 -0.49 0.94 -25.63
CA GLN A 10 0.61 1.10 -24.68
C GLN A 10 0.48 0.13 -23.49
N SER A 11 1.62 -0.33 -22.96
CA SER A 11 1.65 -1.05 -21.68
C SER A 11 1.66 -0.06 -20.51
N LEU A 12 0.84 -0.31 -19.50
CA LEU A 12 0.70 0.49 -18.30
C LEU A 12 1.10 -0.30 -17.04
N VAL A 13 1.51 0.45 -16.02
CA VAL A 13 1.60 -0.04 -14.65
C VAL A 13 0.29 0.30 -13.92
N CYS A 14 -0.46 -0.73 -13.51
CA CYS A 14 -1.71 -0.55 -12.78
C CYS A 14 -1.47 -0.21 -11.31
N THR A 15 -1.89 0.98 -10.91
CA THR A 15 -1.83 1.52 -9.53
C THR A 15 -3.07 1.19 -8.68
N GLY A 16 -3.90 0.23 -9.10
CA GLY A 16 -5.11 -0.16 -8.36
C GLY A 16 -4.89 -1.01 -7.10
N CYS A 17 -3.68 -1.56 -6.89
CA CYS A 17 -3.23 -2.21 -5.65
C CYS A 17 -1.71 -2.36 -5.65
N GLY A 18 -1.13 -2.79 -4.53
CA GLY A 18 0.31 -2.99 -4.34
C GLY A 18 0.98 -4.06 -5.22
N CYS A 19 0.21 -4.79 -6.05
CA CYS A 19 0.80 -5.65 -7.08
C CYS A 19 1.50 -4.89 -8.21
N LEU A 20 1.11 -3.64 -8.46
CA LEU A 20 1.65 -2.81 -9.55
C LEU A 20 1.91 -3.58 -10.85
N CYS A 21 0.87 -4.23 -11.39
CA CYS A 21 1.01 -5.02 -12.62
C CYS A 21 1.46 -4.11 -13.77
N ASP A 22 2.66 -4.32 -14.30
CA ASP A 22 3.33 -3.60 -15.40
C ASP A 22 3.08 -4.16 -16.82
N ASP A 23 2.08 -5.04 -16.98
CA ASP A 23 1.74 -5.71 -18.24
C ASP A 23 0.30 -5.38 -18.69
N ILE A 24 -0.25 -4.26 -18.25
CA ILE A 24 -1.61 -3.87 -18.62
C ILE A 24 -1.59 -3.30 -20.03
N GLU A 25 -2.17 -4.04 -20.96
CA GLU A 25 -2.36 -3.59 -22.33
C GLU A 25 -3.55 -2.64 -22.38
N ALA A 26 -3.32 -1.40 -22.80
CA ALA A 26 -4.39 -0.41 -22.96
C ALA A 26 -4.38 0.15 -24.38
N GLU A 27 -5.56 0.21 -24.99
CA GLU A 27 -5.78 0.89 -26.27
C GLU A 27 -6.50 2.21 -26.01
N PHE A 28 -6.03 3.26 -26.69
CA PHE A 28 -6.48 4.63 -26.51
C PHE A 28 -7.02 5.20 -27.81
N GLU A 29 -8.15 5.88 -27.71
CA GLU A 29 -8.67 6.79 -28.72
C GLU A 29 -8.46 8.23 -28.20
N GLY A 30 -7.42 8.91 -28.68
CA GLY A 30 -6.95 10.15 -28.05
C GLY A 30 -6.50 9.91 -26.60
N SER A 31 -7.17 10.55 -25.63
CA SER A 31 -6.87 10.40 -24.19
C SER A 31 -7.79 9.43 -23.45
N CYS A 32 -8.70 8.76 -24.16
CA CYS A 32 -9.69 7.86 -23.58
C CYS A 32 -9.28 6.40 -23.79
N VAL A 33 -9.25 5.62 -22.70
CA VAL A 33 -9.06 4.16 -22.79
C VAL A 33 -10.32 3.51 -23.36
N VAL A 34 -10.18 2.83 -24.49
CA VAL A 34 -11.28 2.10 -25.16
C VAL A 34 -11.20 0.58 -24.94
N SER A 35 -10.01 0.04 -24.70
CA SER A 35 -9.80 -1.38 -24.40
C SER A 35 -8.74 -1.56 -23.31
N ILE A 36 -8.93 -2.58 -22.46
CA ILE A 36 -8.00 -2.95 -21.38
C ILE A 36 -7.83 -4.48 -21.40
N GLY A 37 -6.61 -4.92 -21.70
CA GLY A 37 -6.14 -6.29 -21.56
C GLY A 37 -5.40 -6.50 -20.23
N ASN A 38 -5.31 -7.76 -19.79
CA ASN A 38 -4.57 -8.24 -18.61
C ASN A 38 -4.99 -7.65 -17.23
N ALA A 39 -5.79 -6.59 -17.15
CA ALA A 39 -6.22 -6.04 -15.87
C ALA A 39 -7.21 -6.98 -15.15
N CYS A 40 -7.06 -7.13 -13.83
CA CYS A 40 -8.12 -7.74 -13.03
C CYS A 40 -9.31 -6.78 -12.86
N ALA A 41 -10.42 -7.27 -12.30
CA ALA A 41 -11.60 -6.44 -12.06
C ALA A 41 -11.29 -5.13 -11.31
N LYS A 42 -10.43 -5.18 -10.27
CA LYS A 42 -10.00 -3.98 -9.53
C LYS A 42 -9.27 -2.97 -10.44
N GLY A 43 -8.26 -3.43 -11.18
CA GLY A 43 -7.47 -2.57 -12.07
C GLY A 43 -8.31 -1.99 -13.22
N ALA A 44 -9.19 -2.81 -13.83
CA ALA A 44 -10.08 -2.35 -14.88
C ALA A 44 -11.09 -1.30 -14.37
N THR A 45 -11.67 -1.51 -13.18
CA THR A 45 -12.56 -0.52 -12.54
C THR A 45 -11.81 0.77 -12.20
N TYR A 46 -10.59 0.69 -11.66
CA TYR A 46 -9.77 1.85 -11.35
C TYR A 46 -9.50 2.71 -12.59
N LEU A 47 -9.00 2.10 -13.66
CA LEU A 47 -8.71 2.82 -14.92
C LEU A 47 -9.97 3.41 -15.57
N ARG A 48 -11.09 2.66 -15.57
CA ARG A 48 -12.37 3.16 -16.13
C ARG A 48 -12.97 4.29 -15.30
N SER A 49 -12.79 4.27 -13.98
CA SER A 49 -13.33 5.31 -13.08
C SER A 49 -12.73 6.69 -13.36
N ALA A 50 -11.54 6.76 -13.96
CA ALA A 50 -10.92 8.01 -14.38
C ALA A 50 -11.80 8.80 -15.37
N TYR A 51 -12.63 8.11 -16.13
CA TYR A 51 -13.50 8.66 -17.17
C TYR A 51 -14.97 8.80 -16.74
N ASP A 52 -15.33 8.36 -15.53
CA ASP A 52 -16.69 8.48 -14.99
C ASP A 52 -16.82 9.80 -14.20
N PRO A 53 -17.56 10.82 -14.71
CA PRO A 53 -17.72 12.09 -14.00
C PRO A 53 -18.41 11.96 -12.63
N GLY A 54 -19.17 10.88 -12.40
CA GLY A 54 -19.79 10.58 -11.11
C GLY A 54 -18.82 10.00 -10.10
N ARG A 55 -17.66 9.51 -10.55
CA ARG A 55 -16.59 8.99 -9.69
C ARG A 55 -15.49 10.00 -9.44
N ARG A 56 -15.25 10.96 -10.34
CA ARG A 56 -14.20 11.98 -10.16
C ARG A 56 -14.54 12.96 -9.04
N ALA A 57 -13.54 13.25 -8.20
CA ALA A 57 -13.65 14.31 -7.23
C ALA A 57 -13.84 15.67 -7.92
N ARG A 58 -14.43 16.63 -7.20
CA ARG A 58 -14.57 18.02 -7.65
C ARG A 58 -13.79 18.94 -6.74
N SER A 59 -13.42 20.10 -7.25
CA SER A 59 -12.77 21.15 -6.47
C SER A 59 -13.82 21.84 -5.59
N LEU A 60 -13.77 21.59 -4.28
CA LEU A 60 -14.79 22.03 -3.33
C LEU A 60 -14.16 22.80 -2.15
N VAL A 61 -14.85 23.85 -1.70
CA VAL A 61 -14.61 24.51 -0.41
C VAL A 61 -15.94 24.63 0.34
N ARG A 62 -16.03 23.98 1.51
CA ARG A 62 -17.24 23.90 2.35
C ARG A 62 -18.46 23.46 1.54
N GLY A 63 -18.28 22.44 0.70
CA GLY A 63 -19.31 21.87 -0.17
C GLY A 63 -19.70 22.71 -1.40
N ARG A 64 -19.06 23.87 -1.61
CA ARG A 64 -19.28 24.69 -2.81
C ARG A 64 -18.20 24.43 -3.84
N GLU A 65 -18.59 24.22 -5.09
CA GLU A 65 -17.66 24.04 -6.20
C GLU A 65 -16.94 25.36 -6.51
N VAL A 66 -15.62 25.32 -6.54
CA VAL A 66 -14.74 26.50 -6.72
C VAL A 66 -13.58 26.16 -7.66
N PRO A 67 -12.94 27.15 -8.31
CA PRO A 67 -11.71 26.92 -9.07
C PRO A 67 -10.61 26.28 -8.21
N ILE A 68 -9.76 25.46 -8.82
CA ILE A 68 -8.65 24.77 -8.13
C ILE A 68 -7.75 25.76 -7.39
N ASP A 69 -7.50 26.92 -7.99
CA ASP A 69 -6.65 27.95 -7.38
C ASP A 69 -7.21 28.46 -6.05
N GLU A 70 -8.54 28.64 -5.96
CA GLU A 70 -9.23 29.04 -4.73
C GLU A 70 -9.16 27.93 -3.67
N ALA A 71 -9.34 26.67 -4.07
CA ALA A 71 -9.21 25.53 -3.15
C ALA A 71 -7.77 25.39 -2.60
N VAL A 72 -6.76 25.61 -3.45
CA VAL A 72 -5.34 25.62 -3.04
C VAL A 72 -5.05 26.76 -2.07
N GLU A 73 -5.61 27.95 -2.31
CA GLU A 73 -5.47 29.09 -1.41
C GLU A 73 -6.11 28.83 -0.04
N GLU A 74 -7.32 28.28 -0.02
CA GLU A 74 -7.99 27.94 1.24
C GLU A 74 -7.25 26.83 2.00
N ALA A 75 -6.76 25.80 1.31
CA ALA A 75 -5.94 24.75 1.90
C ALA A 75 -4.66 25.32 2.55
N ALA A 76 -3.93 26.17 1.83
CA ALA A 76 -2.73 26.82 2.35
C ALA A 76 -3.05 27.73 3.56
N ARG A 77 -4.18 28.46 3.51
CA ARG A 77 -4.64 29.32 4.61
C ARG A 77 -5.00 28.53 5.86
N LEU A 78 -5.64 27.37 5.72
CA LEU A 78 -6.00 26.49 6.85
C LEU A 78 -4.74 25.88 7.48
N LEU A 79 -3.84 25.33 6.65
CA LEU A 79 -2.58 24.75 7.11
C LEU A 79 -1.67 25.77 7.80
N SER A 80 -1.55 26.99 7.24
CA SER A 80 -0.70 28.04 7.84
C SER A 80 -1.20 28.57 9.18
N LYS A 81 -2.50 28.41 9.47
CA LYS A 81 -3.10 28.81 10.77
C LYS A 81 -3.11 27.67 11.78
N ALA A 82 -2.84 26.44 11.35
CA ALA A 82 -2.85 25.27 12.19
C ALA A 82 -1.65 25.29 13.16
N SER A 83 -1.92 25.04 14.44
CA SER A 83 -0.89 24.87 15.46
C SER A 83 -0.40 23.41 15.52
N ARG A 84 -1.22 22.46 15.09
CA ARG A 84 -0.93 21.02 15.14
C ARG A 84 -1.37 20.35 13.82
N PRO A 85 -0.79 20.76 12.67
CA PRO A 85 -1.13 20.17 11.38
C PRO A 85 -0.68 18.71 11.32
N VAL A 86 -1.49 17.87 10.66
CA VAL A 86 -1.17 16.49 10.32
C VAL A 86 -1.26 16.30 8.81
N VAL A 87 -0.26 15.65 8.22
CA VAL A 87 -0.28 15.13 6.85
C VAL A 87 -0.48 13.62 6.92
N PHE A 88 -1.53 13.10 6.30
CA PHE A 88 -1.88 11.68 6.34
C PHE A 88 -2.07 11.08 4.95
N GLY A 89 -1.60 9.84 4.75
CA GLY A 89 -1.77 9.08 3.51
C GLY A 89 -0.51 9.04 2.69
N LEU A 90 -0.59 9.45 1.41
CA LEU A 90 0.45 9.35 0.37
C LEU A 90 0.77 7.91 -0.07
N ASP A 91 0.07 6.92 0.49
CA ASP A 91 0.20 5.49 0.22
C ASP A 91 -0.07 5.14 -1.25
N ASP A 92 -0.94 5.90 -1.93
CA ASP A 92 -1.29 5.71 -3.35
C ASP A 92 -0.78 6.82 -4.28
N SER A 93 0.03 7.73 -3.74
CA SER A 93 0.66 8.81 -4.52
C SER A 93 2.02 8.37 -5.08
N THR A 94 2.52 9.04 -6.11
CA THR A 94 3.86 8.77 -6.64
C THR A 94 4.95 9.16 -5.65
N ILE A 95 6.15 8.61 -5.81
CA ILE A 95 7.30 8.91 -4.93
C ILE A 95 7.63 10.41 -4.95
N GLU A 96 7.49 11.07 -6.10
CA GLU A 96 7.69 12.52 -6.22
C GLU A 96 6.67 13.29 -5.36
N ALA A 97 5.41 12.84 -5.32
CA ALA A 97 4.38 13.43 -4.48
C ALA A 97 4.60 13.13 -3.00
N GLN A 98 5.08 11.92 -2.67
CA GLN A 98 5.51 11.56 -1.31
C GLN A 98 6.62 12.49 -0.82
N VAL A 99 7.64 12.73 -1.63
CA VAL A 99 8.73 13.68 -1.32
C VAL A 99 8.19 15.09 -1.10
N ALA A 100 7.33 15.60 -1.99
CA ALA A 100 6.70 16.91 -1.84
C ALA A 100 5.84 17.01 -0.57
N GLY A 101 5.13 15.93 -0.21
CA GLY A 101 4.34 15.84 1.02
C GLY A 101 5.21 15.87 2.28
N ILE A 102 6.36 15.19 2.26
CA ILE A 102 7.36 15.21 3.34
C ILE A 102 7.95 16.62 3.50
N GLU A 103 8.27 17.30 2.39
CA GLU A 103 8.77 18.68 2.42
C GLU A 103 7.74 19.66 2.98
N LEU A 104 6.48 19.54 2.57
CA LEU A 104 5.36 20.31 3.11
C LEU A 104 5.22 20.08 4.62
N ALA A 105 5.22 18.82 5.07
CA ALA A 105 5.13 18.47 6.49
C ALA A 105 6.29 19.06 7.29
N ARG A 106 7.52 18.99 6.75
CA ARG A 106 8.71 19.59 7.35
C ARG A 106 8.59 21.11 7.47
N LYS A 107 8.12 21.79 6.42
CA LYS A 107 7.92 23.25 6.44
C LYS A 107 6.89 23.68 7.48
N LEU A 108 5.84 22.90 7.67
CA LEU A 108 4.79 23.16 8.65
C LEU A 108 5.17 22.77 10.09
N GLY A 109 6.27 22.03 10.30
CA GLY A 109 6.50 21.35 11.58
C GLY A 109 5.40 20.34 11.90
N ALA A 110 4.77 19.76 10.88
CA ALA A 110 3.62 18.86 11.02
C ALA A 110 4.02 17.47 11.52
N VAL A 111 3.02 16.73 11.99
CA VAL A 111 3.09 15.26 12.04
C VAL A 111 2.80 14.71 10.63
N ILE A 112 3.56 13.71 10.20
CA ILE A 112 3.31 12.95 8.97
C ILE A 112 3.19 11.46 9.28
N ASP A 113 2.15 10.84 8.73
CA ASP A 113 1.87 9.42 8.92
C ASP A 113 1.11 8.84 7.72
N ASP A 114 1.08 7.51 7.61
CA ASP A 114 0.38 6.77 6.56
C ASP A 114 -0.39 5.57 7.15
N ALA A 115 -1.06 4.79 6.31
CA ALA A 115 -1.79 3.62 6.78
C ALA A 115 -0.88 2.50 7.32
N SER A 116 0.42 2.53 7.03
CA SER A 116 1.37 1.53 7.51
C SER A 116 1.48 1.52 9.05
N SER A 117 1.27 2.66 9.72
CA SER A 117 1.42 2.80 11.17
C SER A 117 0.47 1.94 12.01
N PHE A 118 -0.62 1.47 11.41
CA PHE A 118 -1.57 0.51 11.99
C PHE A 118 -1.78 -0.72 11.10
N SER A 119 -0.86 -0.95 10.16
CA SER A 119 -0.80 -2.14 9.33
C SER A 119 0.67 -2.60 9.21
N PHE A 120 1.29 -2.50 8.04
CA PHE A 120 2.58 -3.13 7.73
C PHE A 120 3.82 -2.43 8.30
N GLY A 121 3.66 -1.38 9.11
CA GLY A 121 4.75 -0.48 9.55
C GLY A 121 5.95 -1.21 10.16
N SER A 122 5.74 -2.05 11.17
CA SER A 122 6.83 -2.81 11.82
C SER A 122 7.53 -3.80 10.87
N LEU A 123 6.81 -4.31 9.87
CA LEU A 123 7.33 -5.23 8.87
C LEU A 123 8.17 -4.47 7.83
N ILE A 124 7.68 -3.32 7.37
CA ILE A 124 8.40 -2.41 6.48
C ILE A 124 9.67 -1.89 7.17
N GLU A 125 9.60 -1.52 8.44
CA GLU A 125 10.77 -1.10 9.23
C GLU A 125 11.85 -2.19 9.26
N GLY A 126 11.47 -3.44 9.51
CA GLY A 126 12.41 -4.56 9.48
C GLY A 126 13.05 -4.78 8.09
N ILE A 127 12.30 -4.57 7.01
CA ILE A 127 12.81 -4.69 5.63
C ILE A 127 13.75 -3.53 5.29
N VAL A 128 13.35 -2.29 5.58
CA VAL A 128 14.13 -1.07 5.29
C VAL A 128 15.39 -1.02 6.14
N GLY A 129 15.32 -1.45 7.40
CA GLY A 129 16.46 -1.56 8.32
C GLY A 129 17.37 -2.76 8.06
N GLY A 130 17.01 -3.67 7.15
CA GLY A 130 17.81 -4.85 6.79
C GLY A 130 17.76 -6.01 7.79
N GLU A 131 16.85 -5.97 8.76
CA GLU A 131 16.63 -7.08 9.72
C GLU A 131 15.85 -8.24 9.11
N LEU A 132 15.02 -7.97 8.10
CA LEU A 132 14.26 -8.97 7.36
C LEU A 132 14.78 -9.06 5.91
N PRO A 133 15.15 -10.26 5.43
CA PRO A 133 15.56 -10.45 4.05
C PRO A 133 14.36 -10.25 3.12
N THR A 134 14.57 -9.58 1.99
CA THR A 134 13.57 -9.43 0.93
C THR A 134 14.22 -9.58 -0.45
N CYS A 135 13.44 -9.79 -1.50
CA CYS A 135 13.91 -9.83 -2.88
C CYS A 135 12.76 -9.54 -3.86
N PRO A 136 13.06 -9.15 -5.12
CA PRO A 136 12.05 -8.98 -6.16
C PRO A 136 11.22 -10.25 -6.39
N LEU A 137 9.96 -10.08 -6.79
CA LEU A 137 9.05 -11.19 -7.12
C LEU A 137 9.54 -12.03 -8.29
N ALA A 138 10.28 -11.44 -9.24
CA ALA A 138 10.93 -12.19 -10.32
C ALA A 138 11.92 -13.23 -9.78
N GLU A 139 12.69 -12.88 -8.74
CA GLU A 139 13.62 -13.82 -8.11
C GLU A 139 12.86 -14.94 -7.39
N VAL A 140 11.73 -14.63 -6.76
CA VAL A 140 10.83 -15.64 -6.18
C VAL A 140 10.34 -16.58 -7.28
N ARG A 141 9.70 -16.06 -8.33
CA ARG A 141 9.17 -16.83 -9.47
C ARG A 141 10.20 -17.79 -10.05
N ASP A 142 11.43 -17.34 -10.21
CA ASP A 142 12.46 -18.09 -10.93
C ASP A 142 13.18 -19.12 -10.04
N ASN A 143 13.14 -18.97 -8.71
CA ASN A 143 14.02 -19.74 -7.82
C ASN A 143 13.35 -20.35 -6.57
N ALA A 144 12.25 -19.78 -6.07
CA ALA A 144 11.64 -20.28 -4.84
C ALA A 144 10.94 -21.62 -5.09
N ASP A 145 11.16 -22.59 -4.21
CA ASP A 145 10.52 -23.91 -4.26
C ASP A 145 9.40 -24.07 -3.22
N LEU A 146 9.25 -23.10 -2.31
CA LEU A 146 8.16 -23.01 -1.34
C LEU A 146 7.63 -21.58 -1.24
N LEU A 147 6.32 -21.43 -1.44
CA LEU A 147 5.57 -20.19 -1.25
C LEU A 147 4.66 -20.36 -0.03
N VAL A 148 4.82 -19.50 0.98
CA VAL A 148 4.00 -19.51 2.20
C VAL A 148 3.27 -18.18 2.31
N TYR A 149 1.96 -18.23 2.22
CA TYR A 149 1.09 -17.09 2.46
C TYR A 149 0.58 -17.13 3.90
N TRP A 150 0.90 -16.12 4.71
CA TRP A 150 0.58 -16.12 6.14
C TRP A 150 -0.36 -14.98 6.49
N GLY A 151 -1.60 -15.31 6.82
CA GLY A 151 -2.65 -14.33 7.12
C GLY A 151 -2.93 -13.39 5.94
N SER A 152 -2.77 -13.89 4.72
CA SER A 152 -2.94 -13.15 3.48
C SER A 152 -3.89 -13.90 2.55
N ASP A 153 -4.75 -13.17 1.85
CA ASP A 153 -5.74 -13.72 0.92
C ASP A 153 -5.62 -13.06 -0.46
N PRO A 154 -4.56 -13.36 -1.24
CA PRO A 154 -4.29 -12.71 -2.52
C PRO A 154 -5.42 -12.80 -3.56
N PRO A 155 -6.18 -13.90 -3.73
CA PRO A 155 -7.27 -13.93 -4.71
C PRO A 155 -8.25 -12.76 -4.58
N HIS A 156 -8.50 -12.30 -3.35
CA HIS A 156 -9.39 -11.18 -3.05
C HIS A 156 -8.69 -9.83 -2.86
N THR A 157 -7.49 -9.83 -2.30
CA THR A 157 -6.76 -8.58 -2.00
C THR A 157 -5.89 -8.14 -3.17
N HIS A 158 -5.22 -9.08 -3.82
CA HIS A 158 -4.18 -8.91 -4.83
C HIS A 158 -4.43 -9.85 -6.03
N PRO A 159 -5.49 -9.65 -6.82
CA PRO A 159 -6.07 -10.72 -7.66
C PRO A 159 -5.12 -11.33 -8.69
N ARG A 160 -4.08 -10.60 -9.10
CA ARG A 160 -3.06 -11.10 -10.05
C ARG A 160 -1.76 -11.56 -9.40
N HIS A 161 -1.60 -11.50 -8.08
CA HIS A 161 -0.36 -11.88 -7.42
C HIS A 161 0.04 -13.34 -7.71
N ILE A 162 -0.94 -14.23 -7.60
CA ILE A 162 -0.76 -15.66 -7.84
C ILE A 162 -0.56 -15.97 -9.31
N SER A 163 -1.33 -15.31 -10.19
CA SER A 163 -1.31 -15.58 -11.62
C SER A 163 -0.12 -14.98 -12.36
N LYS A 164 0.33 -13.79 -11.95
CA LYS A 164 1.39 -13.05 -12.63
C LYS A 164 2.77 -13.23 -12.01
N PHE A 165 2.87 -13.29 -10.69
CA PHE A 165 4.15 -13.15 -10.00
C PHE A 165 4.62 -14.40 -9.27
N THR A 166 3.71 -15.29 -8.88
CA THR A 166 4.06 -16.45 -8.05
C THR A 166 3.51 -17.73 -8.64
N TYR A 167 2.65 -18.49 -7.94
CA TYR A 167 2.34 -19.90 -8.20
C TYR A 167 2.10 -20.25 -9.68
N TYR A 168 1.17 -19.58 -10.38
CA TYR A 168 0.87 -19.91 -11.79
C TYR A 168 1.80 -19.24 -12.80
N ALA A 169 2.70 -18.36 -12.34
CA ALA A 169 3.73 -17.75 -13.18
C ALA A 169 4.97 -18.63 -13.36
N TYR A 170 5.06 -19.75 -12.62
CA TYR A 170 6.13 -20.73 -12.78
C TYR A 170 6.00 -21.44 -14.13
N THR A 171 7.14 -21.76 -14.73
CA THR A 171 7.20 -22.49 -16.01
C THR A 171 7.43 -23.99 -15.83
N ASP A 172 7.79 -24.44 -14.62
CA ASP A 172 7.99 -25.87 -14.31
C ASP A 172 6.71 -26.46 -13.70
N TRP A 173 6.05 -27.32 -14.47
CA TRP A 173 4.81 -27.99 -14.12
C TRP A 173 5.02 -29.50 -14.00
N ASP A 174 4.09 -30.18 -13.35
CA ASP A 174 4.05 -31.64 -13.41
C ASP A 174 3.89 -32.14 -14.87
N PRO A 175 4.19 -33.43 -15.15
CA PRO A 175 4.11 -33.94 -16.53
C PRO A 175 2.72 -33.87 -17.17
N ALA A 176 1.66 -33.74 -16.36
CA ALA A 176 0.29 -33.58 -16.82
C ALA A 176 -0.08 -32.11 -17.12
N GLY A 177 0.75 -31.15 -16.68
CA GLY A 177 0.52 -29.71 -16.80
C GLY A 177 -0.57 -29.19 -15.87
N TRP A 178 -0.93 -29.92 -14.81
CA TRP A 178 -2.05 -29.54 -13.93
C TRP A 178 -1.62 -28.61 -12.80
N TYR A 179 -0.44 -28.86 -12.24
CA TYR A 179 0.08 -28.11 -11.10
C TYR A 179 1.52 -27.65 -11.33
N PRO A 180 1.85 -26.40 -10.97
CA PRO A 180 3.23 -25.98 -10.80
C PRO A 180 3.96 -26.89 -9.81
N ARG A 181 5.25 -27.14 -10.01
CA ARG A 181 6.05 -27.96 -9.09
C ARG A 181 6.40 -27.26 -7.79
N VAL A 182 6.43 -25.92 -7.79
CA VAL A 182 6.60 -25.12 -6.57
C VAL A 182 5.53 -25.49 -5.54
N THR A 183 5.94 -25.62 -4.28
CA THR A 183 5.00 -25.93 -3.20
C THR A 183 4.27 -24.66 -2.75
N LEU A 184 2.95 -24.67 -2.83
CA LEU A 184 2.09 -23.64 -2.25
C LEU A 184 1.59 -24.06 -0.87
N SER A 185 1.72 -23.17 0.11
CA SER A 185 1.30 -23.36 1.49
C SER A 185 0.61 -22.10 2.04
N CYS A 186 -0.35 -22.29 2.95
CA CYS A 186 -0.98 -21.20 3.70
C CYS A 186 -0.86 -21.41 5.22
N VAL A 187 -0.73 -20.31 5.96
CA VAL A 187 -0.99 -20.25 7.41
C VAL A 187 -2.13 -19.26 7.63
N ASP A 188 -3.30 -19.74 8.03
CA ASP A 188 -4.49 -18.89 8.18
C ASP A 188 -5.44 -19.44 9.26
N VAL A 189 -6.32 -18.58 9.76
CA VAL A 189 -7.39 -18.96 10.70
C VAL A 189 -8.59 -19.57 9.98
N ARG A 190 -8.72 -19.30 8.67
CA ARG A 190 -9.80 -19.76 7.78
C ARG A 190 -9.24 -20.70 6.71
N GLU A 191 -10.10 -21.56 6.20
CA GLU A 191 -9.83 -22.28 4.95
C GLU A 191 -10.25 -21.39 3.78
N THR A 192 -9.33 -20.56 3.30
CA THR A 192 -9.55 -19.65 2.17
C THR A 192 -9.49 -20.38 0.82
N GLU A 193 -9.85 -19.68 -0.27
CA GLU A 193 -9.67 -20.20 -1.64
C GLU A 193 -8.21 -20.58 -1.90
N LEU A 194 -7.26 -19.76 -1.42
CA LEU A 194 -5.84 -20.06 -1.49
C LEU A 194 -5.49 -21.36 -0.78
N CYS A 195 -6.02 -21.60 0.42
CA CYS A 195 -5.79 -22.84 1.15
C CYS A 195 -6.34 -24.06 0.38
N SER A 196 -7.45 -23.91 -0.35
CA SER A 196 -7.98 -24.99 -1.20
C SER A 196 -7.03 -25.35 -2.36
N MET A 197 -6.19 -24.42 -2.81
CA MET A 197 -5.17 -24.64 -3.85
C MET A 197 -3.85 -25.20 -3.30
N ALA A 198 -3.58 -24.92 -2.03
CA ALA A 198 -2.32 -25.23 -1.37
C ALA A 198 -2.25 -26.70 -0.93
N ARG A 199 -1.06 -27.31 -1.04
CA ARG A 199 -0.85 -28.73 -0.73
C ARG A 199 -0.68 -29.00 0.77
N LYS A 200 -0.18 -28.01 1.50
CA LYS A 200 0.11 -28.08 2.93
C LYS A 200 -0.38 -26.80 3.59
N ASN A 201 -1.38 -26.90 4.45
CA ASN A 201 -1.97 -25.77 5.14
C ASN A 201 -1.84 -25.93 6.65
N PHE A 202 -1.61 -24.81 7.32
CA PHE A 202 -1.49 -24.74 8.76
C PHE A 202 -2.58 -23.84 9.30
N LYS A 203 -3.52 -24.45 10.03
CA LYS A 203 -4.68 -23.76 10.59
C LYS A 203 -4.36 -23.31 12.01
N VAL A 204 -4.27 -22.00 12.19
CA VAL A 204 -4.05 -21.36 13.50
C VAL A 204 -5.37 -20.86 14.09
N ARG A 205 -5.42 -20.65 15.40
CA ARG A 205 -6.57 -19.99 16.04
C ARG A 205 -6.44 -18.46 15.94
N PRO A 206 -7.54 -17.70 15.89
CA PRO A 206 -7.47 -16.24 15.97
C PRO A 206 -6.63 -15.76 17.17
N GLY A 207 -5.65 -14.90 16.91
CA GLY A 207 -4.75 -14.34 17.94
C GLY A 207 -3.63 -15.28 18.41
N SER A 208 -3.48 -16.48 17.82
CA SER A 208 -2.48 -17.47 18.26
C SER A 208 -1.21 -17.51 17.40
N ASP A 209 -1.06 -16.60 16.43
CA ASP A 209 0.12 -16.56 15.55
C ASP A 209 1.43 -16.45 16.34
N ARG A 210 1.44 -15.68 17.43
CA ARG A 210 2.61 -15.57 18.33
C ARG A 210 2.97 -16.91 18.97
N ASP A 211 1.99 -17.64 19.47
CA ASP A 211 2.21 -18.95 20.09
C ASP A 211 2.66 -19.98 19.04
N PHE A 212 2.07 -19.93 17.84
CA PHE A 212 2.50 -20.76 16.71
C PHE A 212 3.95 -20.49 16.32
N ILE A 213 4.33 -19.21 16.19
CA ILE A 213 5.72 -18.79 15.92
C ILE A 213 6.66 -19.30 17.01
N ARG A 214 6.32 -19.11 18.29
CA ARG A 214 7.13 -19.60 19.41
C ARG A 214 7.28 -21.12 19.39
N ALA A 215 6.25 -21.85 19.01
CA ALA A 215 6.33 -23.30 18.86
C ALA A 215 7.22 -23.71 17.68
N VAL A 216 7.18 -23.00 16.55
CA VAL A 216 8.06 -23.24 15.38
C VAL A 216 9.54 -23.11 15.76
N ILE A 217 9.88 -22.17 16.65
CA ILE A 217 11.26 -21.98 17.14
C ILE A 217 11.59 -22.77 18.41
N GLY A 218 10.68 -23.63 18.89
CA GLY A 218 10.92 -24.50 20.05
C GLY A 218 10.79 -23.84 21.43
N GLU A 219 10.20 -22.65 21.50
CA GLU A 219 9.98 -21.88 22.74
C GLU A 219 8.59 -22.10 23.38
N ALA A 220 7.71 -22.86 22.72
CA ALA A 220 6.40 -23.22 23.22
C ALA A 220 6.04 -24.66 22.81
N GLN A 221 5.10 -25.28 23.54
CA GLN A 221 4.57 -26.59 23.20
C GLN A 221 3.57 -26.48 22.04
N ASP A 222 3.63 -27.45 21.12
CA ASP A 222 2.67 -27.62 20.03
C ASP A 222 1.94 -28.95 20.20
N GLU A 223 0.74 -28.89 20.77
CA GLU A 223 -0.12 -30.07 20.96
C GLU A 223 -0.65 -30.62 19.63
N THR A 224 -0.68 -29.79 18.58
CA THR A 224 -1.28 -30.14 17.29
C THR A 224 -0.29 -30.77 16.32
N GLY A 225 1.02 -30.61 16.56
CA GLY A 225 2.09 -31.01 15.65
C GLY A 225 2.21 -30.13 14.39
N GLN A 226 1.39 -29.08 14.25
CA GLN A 226 1.39 -28.20 13.09
C GLN A 226 2.64 -27.34 12.98
N ALA A 227 3.17 -26.82 14.09
CA ALA A 227 4.38 -26.01 14.11
C ALA A 227 5.61 -26.85 13.72
N ALA A 228 5.70 -28.08 14.22
CA ALA A 228 6.74 -29.02 13.81
C ALA A 228 6.64 -29.36 12.31
N ALA A 229 5.42 -29.62 11.81
CA ALA A 229 5.19 -29.89 10.39
C ALA A 229 5.48 -28.68 9.48
N PHE A 230 5.23 -27.46 9.97
CA PHE A 230 5.60 -26.22 9.29
C PHE A 230 7.11 -26.08 9.21
N LEU A 231 7.81 -26.23 10.33
CA LEU A 231 9.27 -26.16 10.39
C LEU A 231 9.91 -27.18 9.44
N GLU A 232 9.45 -28.42 9.45
CA GLU A 232 9.96 -29.47 8.55
C GLU A 232 9.67 -29.14 7.07
N THR A 233 8.52 -28.55 6.77
CA THR A 233 8.19 -28.11 5.41
C THR A 233 9.15 -27.01 4.93
N VAL A 234 9.48 -26.04 5.78
CA VAL A 234 10.45 -24.99 5.46
C VAL A 234 11.87 -25.57 5.30
N LYS A 235 12.31 -26.47 6.20
CA LYS A 235 13.64 -27.10 6.12
C LYS A 235 13.86 -27.96 4.87
N GLN A 236 12.78 -28.53 4.32
CA GLN A 236 12.83 -29.29 3.07
C GLN A 236 12.97 -28.41 1.82
N SER A 237 12.66 -27.13 1.94
CA SER A 237 12.80 -26.14 0.87
C SER A 237 14.23 -25.59 0.82
N LYS A 238 14.71 -25.32 -0.39
CA LYS A 238 15.98 -24.61 -0.62
C LYS A 238 15.77 -23.10 -0.55
N PHE A 239 14.64 -22.61 -1.05
CA PHE A 239 14.28 -21.22 -1.05
C PHE A 239 12.79 -21.01 -0.76
N CYS A 240 12.51 -20.50 0.43
CA CYS A 240 11.17 -20.21 0.94
C CYS A 240 10.86 -18.72 0.84
N ALA A 241 9.76 -18.38 0.16
CA ALA A 241 9.19 -17.04 0.16
C ALA A 241 8.00 -16.97 1.12
N LEU A 242 8.11 -16.10 2.12
CA LEU A 242 7.05 -15.78 3.06
C LEU A 242 6.32 -14.52 2.58
N PHE A 243 4.99 -14.59 2.55
CA PHE A 243 4.10 -13.49 2.19
C PHE A 243 3.18 -13.12 3.38
N PRO A 244 3.65 -12.31 4.34
CA PRO A 244 2.84 -11.82 5.44
C PRO A 244 1.69 -10.92 4.95
N GLY A 245 0.47 -11.23 5.37
CA GLY A 245 -0.68 -10.35 5.18
C GLY A 245 -1.16 -9.68 6.47
N ALA A 246 -2.25 -8.91 6.32
CA ALA A 246 -2.88 -8.21 7.43
C ALA A 246 -3.31 -9.14 8.58
N GLY A 247 -3.64 -10.41 8.31
CA GLY A 247 -4.01 -11.37 9.35
C GLY A 247 -2.88 -11.61 10.34
N LEU A 248 -1.65 -11.83 9.85
CA LEU A 248 -0.48 -12.01 10.71
C LEU A 248 -0.14 -10.71 11.43
N VAL A 249 -0.09 -9.61 10.69
CA VAL A 249 0.27 -8.29 11.20
C VAL A 249 -0.67 -7.84 12.32
N CYS A 250 -1.98 -7.95 12.12
CA CYS A 250 -2.97 -7.61 13.14
C CYS A 250 -2.92 -8.54 14.37
N SER A 251 -2.57 -9.82 14.17
CA SER A 251 -2.46 -10.80 15.26
C SER A 251 -1.25 -10.52 16.15
N LEU A 252 -0.12 -10.09 15.56
CA LEU A 252 1.09 -9.75 16.32
C LEU A 252 1.05 -8.33 16.91
N GLY A 253 0.30 -7.42 16.30
CA GLY A 253 0.26 -6.01 16.70
C GLY A 253 1.60 -5.32 16.41
N ASP A 254 1.99 -4.39 17.30
CA ASP A 254 3.20 -3.58 17.11
C ASP A 254 4.50 -4.38 17.33
N ASP A 255 4.45 -5.52 18.01
CA ASP A 255 5.62 -6.34 18.34
C ASP A 255 5.82 -7.51 17.37
N LEU A 256 6.69 -7.28 16.38
CA LEU A 256 7.10 -8.24 15.38
C LEU A 256 8.37 -9.03 15.77
N ALA A 257 8.89 -8.88 17.00
CA ALA A 257 10.18 -9.46 17.39
C ALA A 257 10.22 -10.99 17.25
N CYS A 258 9.14 -11.68 17.64
CA CYS A 258 9.06 -13.13 17.50
C CYS A 258 9.09 -13.58 16.03
N PHE A 259 8.45 -12.82 15.13
CA PHE A 259 8.47 -13.12 13.70
C PHE A 259 9.87 -12.90 13.10
N LYS A 260 10.53 -11.78 13.45
CA LYS A 260 11.93 -11.53 13.04
C LYS A 260 12.86 -12.66 13.52
N GLN A 261 12.72 -13.09 14.77
CA GLN A 261 13.49 -14.20 15.33
C GLN A 261 13.21 -15.51 14.58
N MET A 262 11.96 -15.83 14.26
CA MET A 262 11.62 -17.01 13.48
C MET A 262 12.24 -16.97 12.09
N VAL A 263 12.14 -15.84 11.37
CA VAL A 263 12.78 -15.68 10.06
C VAL A 263 14.29 -15.90 10.15
N HIS A 264 14.93 -15.38 11.20
CA HIS A 264 16.37 -15.60 11.45
C HIS A 264 16.71 -17.08 11.71
N VAL A 265 15.90 -17.78 12.52
CA VAL A 265 16.09 -19.21 12.83
C VAL A 265 15.90 -20.07 11.57
N LEU A 266 14.83 -19.82 10.80
CA LEU A 266 14.59 -20.52 9.53
C LEU A 266 15.70 -20.26 8.50
N GLY A 267 16.23 -19.03 8.50
CA GLY A 267 17.36 -18.61 7.65
C GLY A 267 18.67 -19.36 7.89
N GLN A 268 18.82 -20.08 9.00
CA GLN A 268 20.02 -20.89 9.28
C GLN A 268 20.08 -22.18 8.45
N SER A 269 18.94 -22.68 7.97
CA SER A 269 18.86 -23.95 7.21
C SER A 269 18.36 -23.78 5.78
N THR A 270 17.58 -22.73 5.52
CA THR A 270 16.90 -22.51 4.24
C THR A 270 17.04 -21.04 3.86
N ARG A 271 17.21 -20.73 2.57
CA ARG A 271 17.13 -19.34 2.14
C ARG A 271 15.69 -18.85 2.34
N VAL A 272 15.50 -17.78 3.10
CA VAL A 272 14.18 -17.18 3.35
C VAL A 272 14.13 -15.76 2.81
N THR A 273 13.02 -15.40 2.17
CA THR A 273 12.68 -14.01 1.82
C THR A 273 11.32 -13.65 2.37
N VAL A 274 11.11 -12.38 2.69
CA VAL A 274 9.85 -11.83 3.19
C VAL A 274 9.37 -10.72 2.26
N VAL A 275 8.17 -10.89 1.70
CA VAL A 275 7.50 -9.89 0.86
C VAL A 275 6.14 -9.55 1.46
N PRO A 276 5.93 -8.35 2.01
CA PRO A 276 4.68 -7.97 2.66
C PRO A 276 3.55 -7.84 1.63
N MET A 277 2.38 -8.41 1.89
CA MET A 277 1.21 -8.30 0.99
C MET A 277 0.48 -6.96 1.15
N ILE A 278 1.19 -5.87 0.85
CA ILE A 278 0.74 -4.47 0.97
C ILE A 278 -0.35 -4.17 -0.06
N ALA A 279 -1.51 -3.68 0.37
CA ALA A 279 -2.67 -3.46 -0.50
C ALA A 279 -2.57 -2.16 -1.30
N GLU A 280 -2.05 -1.11 -0.68
CA GLU A 280 -1.84 0.21 -1.25
C GLU A 280 -0.74 0.17 -2.30
N SER A 281 -0.89 0.97 -3.35
CA SER A 281 -0.06 0.90 -4.55
C SER A 281 1.39 1.33 -4.31
N ASN A 282 1.66 2.19 -3.33
CA ASN A 282 2.98 2.77 -3.11
C ASN A 282 3.33 3.05 -1.63
N MET A 283 2.70 2.34 -0.67
CA MET A 283 3.00 2.47 0.77
C MET A 283 4.47 2.16 1.10
N LEU A 284 5.07 1.15 0.45
CA LEU A 284 6.51 0.88 0.62
C LEU A 284 7.35 2.07 0.13
N GLY A 285 6.94 2.71 -0.97
CA GLY A 285 7.59 3.91 -1.48
C GLY A 285 7.53 5.08 -0.51
N PHE A 286 6.39 5.30 0.16
CA PHE A 286 6.25 6.37 1.15
C PHE A 286 7.22 6.16 2.31
N ASN A 287 7.19 4.97 2.90
CA ASN A 287 8.02 4.64 4.05
C ASN A 287 9.52 4.64 3.73
N ARG A 288 9.93 4.18 2.53
CA ARG A 288 11.32 4.32 2.07
C ARG A 288 11.71 5.78 1.88
N SER A 289 10.87 6.59 1.24
CA SER A 289 11.14 8.01 1.01
C SER A 289 11.26 8.78 2.32
N LEU A 290 10.40 8.48 3.31
CA LEU A 290 10.48 9.10 4.63
C LEU A 290 11.75 8.66 5.37
N HIS A 291 12.10 7.38 5.31
CA HIS A 291 13.32 6.86 5.92
C HIS A 291 14.59 7.46 5.29
N GLU A 292 14.66 7.59 3.97
CA GLU A 292 15.77 8.24 3.28
C GLU A 292 15.92 9.73 3.66
N GLN A 293 14.81 10.42 3.90
CA GLN A 293 14.82 11.84 4.25
C GLN A 293 15.05 12.15 5.73
N CYS A 294 14.71 11.24 6.64
CA CYS A 294 14.73 11.54 8.08
C CYS A 294 15.13 10.38 8.99
N GLY A 295 15.43 9.19 8.45
CA GLY A 295 15.88 8.02 9.20
C GLY A 295 14.77 7.20 9.86
N HIS A 296 13.49 7.51 9.59
CA HIS A 296 12.34 6.84 10.18
C HIS A 296 11.28 6.46 9.13
N VAL A 297 10.59 5.34 9.33
CA VAL A 297 9.34 5.02 8.61
C VAL A 297 8.15 5.49 9.45
N ASN A 298 7.06 5.98 8.85
CA ASN A 298 5.82 6.50 9.46
C ASN A 298 5.94 7.28 10.81
N GLN A 299 4.83 7.74 11.38
CA GLN A 299 4.75 8.30 12.75
C GLN A 299 5.81 9.39 13.08
N VAL A 300 6.13 10.27 12.12
CA VAL A 300 7.17 11.30 12.29
C VAL A 300 6.54 12.65 12.65
N SER A 301 7.16 13.39 13.57
CA SER A 301 6.90 14.81 13.78
C SER A 301 8.11 15.64 13.39
N PHE A 302 7.84 16.79 12.74
CA PHE A 302 8.82 17.82 12.42
C PHE A 302 8.74 19.06 13.33
N ALA A 303 7.86 19.08 14.33
CA ALA A 303 7.55 20.27 15.14
C ALA A 303 8.73 20.80 15.97
N SER A 304 9.65 19.94 16.38
CA SER A 304 10.80 20.29 17.24
C SER A 304 12.05 19.53 16.80
N GLY A 305 12.31 19.58 15.48
CA GLY A 305 13.23 18.67 14.82
C GLY A 305 12.54 17.35 14.44
N VAL A 306 13.31 16.41 13.93
CA VAL A 306 12.81 15.09 13.53
C VAL A 306 12.68 14.21 14.76
N SER A 307 11.49 13.68 14.99
CA SER A 307 11.23 12.68 16.03
C SER A 307 10.19 11.67 15.57
N ARG A 308 10.31 10.42 16.05
CA ARG A 308 9.32 9.37 15.82
C ARG A 308 8.77 8.87 17.15
N SER A 309 7.46 8.68 17.22
CA SER A 309 6.76 8.15 18.39
C SER A 309 5.40 7.60 17.97
N THR A 310 4.92 6.56 18.65
CA THR A 310 3.57 6.01 18.43
C THR A 310 2.46 7.05 18.68
N GLU A 311 2.72 8.07 19.49
CA GLU A 311 1.84 9.23 19.69
C GLU A 311 1.62 10.05 18.41
N TYR A 312 2.54 9.98 17.45
CA TYR A 312 2.43 10.64 16.15
C TYR A 312 1.70 9.80 15.10
N SER A 313 1.30 8.57 15.42
CA SER A 313 0.40 7.81 14.54
C SER A 313 -0.92 8.55 14.34
N PHE A 314 -1.48 8.49 13.14
CA PHE A 314 -2.76 9.10 12.82
C PHE A 314 -3.87 8.60 13.76
N LEU A 315 -3.84 7.31 14.14
CA LEU A 315 -4.76 6.76 15.13
C LEU A 315 -4.62 7.44 16.50
N ALA A 316 -3.39 7.64 17.00
CA ALA A 316 -3.16 8.32 18.27
C ALA A 316 -3.56 9.80 18.18
N GLN A 317 -3.21 10.48 17.08
CA GLN A 317 -3.59 11.87 16.81
C GLN A 317 -5.13 12.04 16.86
N VAL A 318 -5.87 11.22 16.13
CA VAL A 318 -7.34 11.24 16.11
C VAL A 318 -7.92 10.83 17.47
N ARG A 319 -7.40 9.78 18.11
CA ARG A 319 -7.88 9.32 19.42
C ARG A 319 -7.76 10.44 20.47
N ASN A 320 -6.66 11.18 20.45
CA ASN A 320 -6.34 12.22 21.42
C ASN A 320 -6.90 13.61 21.05
N ARG A 321 -7.61 13.74 19.92
CA ARG A 321 -8.14 15.03 19.41
C ARG A 321 -7.06 16.10 19.30
N THR A 322 -5.88 15.65 18.89
CA THR A 322 -4.68 16.49 18.81
C THR A 322 -4.72 17.47 17.62
N PRO A 323 -5.12 17.06 16.40
CA PRO A 323 -5.01 17.91 15.23
C PRO A 323 -6.07 19.00 15.17
N ASP A 324 -5.67 20.20 14.74
CA ASP A 324 -6.57 21.29 14.36
C ASP A 324 -6.71 21.45 12.83
N CYS A 325 -5.80 20.87 12.05
CA CYS A 325 -5.93 20.71 10.61
C CYS A 325 -5.31 19.38 10.14
N VAL A 326 -5.99 18.65 9.25
CA VAL A 326 -5.52 17.41 8.63
C VAL A 326 -5.53 17.56 7.11
N LEU A 327 -4.39 17.30 6.49
CA LEU A 327 -4.25 17.13 5.04
C LEU A 327 -4.19 15.64 4.73
N VAL A 328 -5.20 15.12 4.06
CA VAL A 328 -5.23 13.75 3.54
C VAL A 328 -4.86 13.76 2.06
N VAL A 329 -3.89 12.93 1.66
CA VAL A 329 -3.44 12.82 0.26
C VAL A 329 -3.55 11.36 -0.17
N GLY A 330 -4.27 11.08 -1.25
CA GLY A 330 -4.31 9.74 -1.84
C GLY A 330 -4.76 8.63 -0.89
N ALA A 331 -5.59 8.94 0.13
CA ALA A 331 -6.07 7.99 1.12
C ALA A 331 -7.54 8.23 1.47
N ASP A 332 -8.19 7.23 2.08
CA ASP A 332 -9.59 7.30 2.52
C ASP A 332 -9.80 6.81 3.97
N PRO A 333 -9.25 7.53 4.98
CA PRO A 333 -9.40 7.15 6.39
C PRO A 333 -10.86 7.03 6.84
N PHE A 334 -11.81 7.76 6.22
CA PHE A 334 -13.23 7.69 6.58
C PHE A 334 -13.93 6.39 6.14
N SER A 335 -13.34 5.65 5.20
CA SER A 335 -13.77 4.30 4.84
C SER A 335 -12.98 3.23 5.62
N ALA A 336 -11.69 3.46 5.85
CA ALA A 336 -10.79 2.48 6.45
C ALA A 336 -10.91 2.38 7.98
N LEU A 337 -11.29 3.46 8.68
CA LEU A 337 -11.26 3.53 10.13
C LEU A 337 -12.67 3.54 10.78
N PRO A 338 -12.79 3.09 12.05
CA PRO A 338 -14.06 3.12 12.75
C PRO A 338 -14.66 4.53 12.84
N GLN A 339 -15.93 4.69 12.49
CA GLN A 339 -16.63 5.97 12.59
C GLN A 339 -16.63 6.55 14.02
N SER A 340 -16.61 5.69 15.04
CA SER A 340 -16.50 6.11 16.45
C SER A 340 -15.21 6.87 16.73
N LEU A 341 -14.10 6.48 16.07
CA LEU A 341 -12.82 7.16 16.18
C LEU A 341 -12.84 8.46 15.37
N LEU A 342 -13.32 8.42 14.13
CA LEU A 342 -13.31 9.59 13.22
C LEU A 342 -14.19 10.74 13.71
N LYS A 343 -15.19 10.49 14.57
CA LYS A 343 -15.94 11.55 15.28
C LYS A 343 -15.05 12.50 16.08
N ASN A 344 -13.85 12.06 16.47
CA ASN A 344 -12.89 12.92 17.16
C ASN A 344 -12.26 13.99 16.27
N LEU A 345 -12.40 13.90 14.94
CA LEU A 345 -12.03 14.97 14.00
C LEU A 345 -13.13 16.04 13.84
N GLN A 346 -14.23 15.96 14.60
CA GLN A 346 -15.28 16.97 14.53
C GLN A 346 -14.73 18.34 14.96
N GLY A 347 -14.82 19.33 14.07
CA GLY A 347 -14.28 20.67 14.28
C GLY A 347 -12.82 20.85 13.85
N THR A 348 -12.14 19.77 13.45
CA THR A 348 -10.82 19.81 12.81
C THR A 348 -10.99 20.14 11.33
N ALA A 349 -10.20 21.08 10.80
CA ALA A 349 -10.22 21.38 9.37
C ALA A 349 -9.67 20.18 8.58
N LEU A 350 -10.41 19.71 7.58
CA LEU A 350 -10.02 18.54 6.77
C LEU A 350 -9.86 18.95 5.31
N ILE A 351 -8.66 18.73 4.77
CA ILE A 351 -8.30 18.96 3.37
C ILE A 351 -8.04 17.59 2.75
N CYS A 352 -8.57 17.32 1.56
CA CYS A 352 -8.41 16.04 0.87
C CYS A 352 -7.97 16.25 -0.58
N LEU A 353 -6.83 15.66 -0.95
CA LEU A 353 -6.35 15.52 -2.32
C LEU A 353 -6.66 14.09 -2.76
N ASN A 354 -7.53 13.91 -3.74
CA ASN A 354 -7.89 12.60 -4.24
C ASN A 354 -8.42 12.69 -5.68
N PRO A 355 -8.11 11.75 -6.58
CA PRO A 355 -8.70 11.71 -7.91
C PRO A 355 -10.22 11.40 -7.92
N PHE A 356 -10.72 10.72 -6.88
CA PHE A 356 -12.07 10.17 -6.84
C PHE A 356 -12.89 10.66 -5.64
N VAL A 357 -14.21 10.56 -5.76
CA VAL A 357 -15.15 10.73 -4.65
C VAL A 357 -15.02 9.53 -3.70
N THR A 358 -14.57 9.81 -2.49
CA THR A 358 -14.39 8.86 -1.38
C THR A 358 -15.16 9.28 -0.12
N ALA A 359 -15.22 8.42 0.90
CA ALA A 359 -15.84 8.78 2.18
C ALA A 359 -15.20 10.03 2.80
N THR A 360 -13.88 10.17 2.62
CA THR A 360 -13.11 11.33 3.11
C THR A 360 -13.44 12.60 2.32
N THR A 361 -13.54 12.54 0.99
CA THR A 361 -13.91 13.72 0.20
C THR A 361 -15.31 14.26 0.54
N MET A 362 -16.25 13.37 0.90
CA MET A 362 -17.63 13.76 1.23
C MET A 362 -17.74 14.58 2.53
N VAL A 363 -16.75 14.50 3.41
CA VAL A 363 -16.74 15.20 4.71
C VAL A 363 -15.66 16.27 4.81
N ALA A 364 -14.77 16.37 3.83
CA ALA A 364 -13.69 17.34 3.83
C ALA A 364 -14.19 18.78 3.67
N GLU A 365 -13.54 19.71 4.37
CA GLU A 365 -13.77 21.15 4.21
C GLU A 365 -13.21 21.64 2.87
N VAL A 366 -12.09 21.10 2.43
CA VAL A 366 -11.50 21.39 1.11
C VAL A 366 -11.23 20.09 0.37
N VAL A 367 -11.71 19.98 -0.86
CA VAL A 367 -11.39 18.86 -1.77
C VAL A 367 -10.68 19.43 -2.98
N ILE A 368 -9.52 18.87 -3.32
CA ILE A 368 -8.76 19.23 -4.52
C ILE A 368 -8.64 17.97 -5.37
N PRO A 369 -9.29 17.90 -6.55
CA PRO A 369 -9.20 16.74 -7.42
C PRO A 369 -7.83 16.68 -8.07
N THR A 370 -7.23 15.49 -8.09
CA THR A 370 -5.91 15.27 -8.67
C THR A 370 -5.94 14.27 -9.83
N ALA A 371 -4.85 14.26 -10.60
CA ALA A 371 -4.64 13.32 -11.69
C ALA A 371 -4.49 11.88 -11.18
N VAL A 372 -5.02 10.91 -11.94
CA VAL A 372 -4.89 9.48 -11.63
C VAL A 372 -3.46 8.98 -11.93
N PRO A 373 -2.68 8.51 -10.94
CA PRO A 373 -1.35 7.96 -11.16
C PRO A 373 -1.37 6.74 -12.09
N GLY A 374 -0.46 6.69 -13.07
CA GLY A 374 -0.35 5.60 -14.05
C GLY A 374 -1.28 5.74 -15.26
N LEU A 375 -2.07 6.82 -15.32
CA LEU A 375 -2.96 7.13 -16.44
C LEU A 375 -2.87 8.61 -16.85
N GLU A 376 -3.14 9.53 -15.93
CA GLU A 376 -3.09 10.99 -16.14
C GLU A 376 -1.80 11.62 -15.57
N GLN A 377 -1.14 10.90 -14.66
CA GLN A 377 0.10 11.30 -14.01
C GLN A 377 1.16 10.21 -14.12
N GLY A 378 2.35 10.59 -14.59
CA GLY A 378 3.54 9.73 -14.58
C GLY A 378 4.31 9.85 -13.25
N GLY A 379 5.55 9.38 -13.23
CA GLY A 379 6.40 9.43 -12.04
C GLY A 379 6.82 8.03 -11.62
N SER A 380 7.17 7.85 -10.35
CA SER A 380 7.69 6.57 -9.85
C SER A 380 6.83 6.00 -8.72
N VAL A 381 6.74 4.68 -8.67
CA VAL A 381 6.14 3.92 -7.56
C VAL A 381 7.05 2.75 -7.19
N MET A 382 6.87 2.20 -6.00
CA MET A 382 7.62 1.07 -5.48
C MET A 382 6.67 -0.06 -5.09
N ARG A 383 6.81 -1.20 -5.77
CA ARG A 383 6.02 -2.39 -5.52
C ARG A 383 6.40 -3.02 -4.19
N MET A 384 5.51 -3.84 -3.62
CA MET A 384 5.69 -4.48 -2.31
C MET A 384 6.99 -5.29 -2.13
N ASP A 385 7.65 -5.70 -3.22
CA ASP A 385 8.93 -6.41 -3.25
C ASP A 385 10.16 -5.48 -3.36
N GLY A 386 9.93 -4.16 -3.33
CA GLY A 386 10.97 -3.14 -3.41
C GLY A 386 11.33 -2.72 -4.84
N GLU A 387 10.70 -3.29 -5.88
CA GLU A 387 10.97 -2.90 -7.26
C GLU A 387 10.38 -1.52 -7.57
N ARG A 388 11.22 -0.61 -8.08
CA ARG A 388 10.78 0.73 -8.52
C ARG A 388 10.34 0.67 -9.97
N LEU A 389 9.11 1.12 -10.23
CA LEU A 389 8.47 1.13 -11.54
C LEU A 389 8.18 2.57 -11.98
N ALA A 390 8.34 2.84 -13.27
CA ALA A 390 7.99 4.11 -13.88
C ALA A 390 6.55 4.08 -14.40
N LEU A 391 5.78 5.12 -14.07
CA LEU A 391 4.41 5.30 -14.51
C LEU A 391 4.36 6.11 -15.80
N ALA A 392 3.57 5.64 -16.76
CA ALA A 392 3.21 6.39 -17.95
C ALA A 392 2.07 7.39 -17.68
N ASN A 393 1.90 8.37 -18.55
CA ASN A 393 0.82 9.37 -18.53
C ASN A 393 0.17 9.55 -19.92
N PRO A 394 -0.44 8.49 -20.48
CA PRO A 394 -1.05 8.56 -21.81
C PRO A 394 -2.27 9.50 -21.91
N ALA A 395 -2.95 9.80 -20.79
CA ALA A 395 -4.10 10.69 -20.79
C ALA A 395 -3.68 12.15 -20.49
N GLU A 396 -4.16 13.09 -21.31
CA GLU A 396 -3.88 14.52 -21.13
C GLU A 396 -4.37 15.06 -19.77
N GLY A 397 -3.57 15.97 -19.19
CA GLY A 397 -3.67 16.51 -17.83
C GLY A 397 -4.87 17.41 -17.56
N ARG A 398 -6.07 16.83 -17.51
CA ARG A 398 -7.31 17.52 -17.08
C ARG A 398 -7.26 17.97 -15.62
N TYR A 399 -6.46 17.29 -14.81
CA TYR A 399 -6.32 17.54 -13.38
C TYR A 399 -4.85 17.80 -13.03
N PRO A 400 -4.57 18.64 -12.03
CA PRO A 400 -3.22 18.83 -11.53
C PRO A 400 -2.72 17.56 -10.83
N THR A 401 -1.42 17.33 -10.86
CA THR A 401 -0.79 16.23 -10.11
C THR A 401 -0.76 16.53 -8.61
N ASP A 402 -0.67 15.48 -7.78
CA ASP A 402 -0.44 15.64 -6.34
C ASP A 402 0.79 16.53 -6.07
N VAL A 403 1.88 16.29 -6.80
CA VAL A 403 3.13 17.09 -6.75
C VAL A 403 2.83 18.58 -6.95
N THR A 404 2.11 18.91 -8.02
CA THR A 404 1.80 20.31 -8.38
C THR A 404 1.01 20.99 -7.25
N ILE A 405 0.02 20.31 -6.69
CA ILE A 405 -0.79 20.88 -5.60
C ILE A 405 0.04 21.05 -4.32
N LEU A 406 0.78 20.02 -3.92
CA LEU A 406 1.62 20.05 -2.72
C LEU A 406 2.68 21.15 -2.79
N GLU A 407 3.36 21.32 -3.93
CA GLU A 407 4.31 22.42 -4.13
C GLU A 407 3.62 23.80 -4.10
N ARG A 408 2.45 23.93 -4.73
CA ARG A 408 1.70 25.19 -4.75
C ARG A 408 1.22 25.60 -3.36
N ILE A 409 0.83 24.64 -2.53
CA ILE A 409 0.50 24.85 -1.11
C ILE A 409 1.77 25.25 -0.35
N THR A 410 2.87 24.50 -0.52
CA THR A 410 4.15 24.75 0.13
C THR A 410 4.67 26.16 -0.15
N LYS A 411 4.55 26.65 -1.40
CA LYS A 411 4.93 28.02 -1.80
C LYS A 411 4.07 29.12 -1.17
N ARG A 412 2.85 28.80 -0.73
CA ARG A 412 1.89 29.74 -0.11
C ARG A 412 1.95 29.76 1.42
N ILE A 413 2.65 28.81 2.03
CA ILE A 413 2.93 28.82 3.47
C ILE A 413 4.09 29.78 3.72
N ALA A 414 3.90 30.71 4.66
CA ALA A 414 4.89 31.72 5.03
C ALA A 414 6.08 31.12 5.78
#